data_AF-A0A401ZX62-F1
#
_entry.id   AF-A0A401ZX62-F1
#
_cell.length_a   1.000
_cell.length_b   1.000
_cell.length_c   1.000
_cell.angle_alpha   90.00
_cell.angle_beta   90.00
_cell.angle_gamma   90.00
#
_symmetry.space_group_name_H-M   'P 1'
#
loop_
_entity.id
_entity.type
_entity.pdbx_description
1 polymer ?
#
loop_
_entity_poly.entity_id
_entity_poly.type
_entity_poly.pdbx_seq_one_letter_code
_entity_poly.pdbx_strand_id
1 'polypeptide(L)'
;MKFPAQQTPLALSFDPLARAREHVILIIDADEIRQQRLASLVTLAGMRAFVANNIYQAFERYLQEHFQPHIILLGQQEEAANPLFPRFYQRLIQDLRRETPIMPLANLHLPDGNLLMADETMSSVTHRVSKAASRFLHVLWEYLPDAQFSLIPPEHALVLDKLPEWGLAPRIARKRRSSSQHFQQQLKAARRTLSAEQWELLLPDVGLAQFRTDESLIAEKFTIPPEYTTCLCRAVMFADPIQPVEQINKWIENIDAEILQRATLIFLMQRVPKMIGQDLTLRTLLTTLANEINALRDEKMVEWKRLEDGSFVVVFYSTLFSYGLMGASGPSCFVWQTTFEKVLELGKVRQHWQVQEIECSAQTHTGHCVFHLKPA
;
A
#
# COMPACT_ATOMS: atom_id res chain seq x y z
N MET A 1 19.86 18.76 -13.36
CA MET A 1 19.04 19.30 -12.25
C MET A 1 19.75 18.93 -10.95
N LYS A 2 20.24 19.90 -10.17
CA LYS A 2 20.92 19.61 -8.89
C LYS A 2 19.85 19.50 -7.80
N PHE A 3 19.64 18.30 -7.27
CA PHE A 3 18.81 18.10 -6.09
C PHE A 3 19.65 18.42 -4.84
N PRO A 4 19.14 19.21 -3.88
CA PRO A 4 19.90 19.58 -2.70
C PRO A 4 20.17 18.34 -1.84
N ALA A 5 21.43 18.17 -1.46
CA ALA A 5 21.85 17.18 -0.48
C ALA A 5 21.67 17.77 0.92
N GLN A 6 20.80 17.18 1.73
CA GLN A 6 20.85 17.34 3.19
C GLN A 6 20.62 15.98 3.88
N GLN A 7 21.53 15.67 4.80
CA GLN A 7 21.57 14.49 5.66
C GLN A 7 20.81 14.75 6.97
N THR A 8 19.95 13.82 7.37
CA THR A 8 19.56 13.46 8.75
C THR A 8 18.88 12.07 8.67
N PRO A 9 18.80 11.24 9.73
CA PRO A 9 17.93 10.06 9.70
C PRO A 9 16.54 10.55 9.29
N LEU A 10 15.93 9.98 8.26
CA LEU A 10 14.74 10.54 7.62
C LEU A 10 13.61 10.77 8.63
N ALA A 11 13.58 11.95 9.24
CA ALA A 11 12.35 12.54 9.73
C ALA A 11 11.50 12.69 8.48
N LEU A 12 10.46 11.88 8.39
CA LEU A 12 9.55 11.94 7.27
C LEU A 12 9.03 13.36 7.17
N SER A 13 9.22 13.98 6.01
CA SER A 13 8.65 15.30 5.74
C SER A 13 7.13 15.27 5.63
N PHE A 14 6.51 14.09 5.71
CA PHE A 14 5.07 13.91 5.63
C PHE A 14 4.59 12.75 6.53
N ASP A 15 3.36 12.86 7.02
CA ASP A 15 2.70 11.82 7.80
C ASP A 15 1.91 10.87 6.90
N PRO A 16 2.26 9.57 6.85
CA PRO A 16 1.61 8.61 5.96
C PRO A 16 0.15 8.32 6.30
N LEU A 17 -0.30 8.64 7.51
CA LEU A 17 -1.66 8.40 7.97
C LEU A 17 -2.51 9.67 8.08
N ALA A 18 -2.00 10.86 7.76
CA ALA A 18 -2.73 12.11 7.89
C ALA A 18 -4.13 12.05 7.26
N ARG A 19 -4.21 11.68 5.97
CA ARG A 19 -5.46 11.50 5.23
C ARG A 19 -6.40 10.48 5.87
N ALA A 20 -5.85 9.38 6.39
CA ALA A 20 -6.62 8.32 7.03
C ALA A 20 -7.22 8.78 8.38
N ARG A 21 -6.55 9.70 9.10
CA ARG A 21 -7.08 10.32 10.32
C ARG A 21 -8.13 11.38 10.02
N GLU A 22 -7.97 12.12 8.94
CA GLU A 22 -8.91 13.14 8.47
C GLU A 22 -10.19 12.54 7.86
N HIS A 23 -10.09 11.34 7.30
CA HIS A 23 -11.18 10.69 6.57
C HIS A 23 -11.45 9.29 7.13
N VAL A 24 -12.14 9.27 8.27
CA VAL A 24 -12.62 8.06 8.91
C VAL A 24 -14.02 7.72 8.42
N ILE A 25 -14.21 6.48 7.96
CA ILE A 25 -15.43 5.95 7.39
C ILE A 25 -15.92 4.79 8.25
N LEU A 26 -17.17 4.83 8.70
CA LEU A 26 -17.82 3.69 9.34
C LEU A 26 -18.64 2.92 8.29
N ILE A 27 -18.35 1.64 8.10
CA ILE A 27 -19.07 0.76 7.19
C ILE A 27 -19.91 -0.19 8.04
N ILE A 28 -21.24 -0.12 7.88
CA ILE A 28 -22.18 -1.01 8.56
C ILE A 28 -22.96 -1.77 7.50
N ASP A 29 -22.62 -3.03 7.27
CA ASP A 29 -23.22 -3.80 6.19
C ASP A 29 -23.18 -5.30 6.46
N ALA A 30 -24.33 -5.97 6.35
CA ALA A 30 -24.44 -7.41 6.55
C ALA A 30 -23.86 -8.22 5.36
N ASP A 31 -23.69 -7.61 4.19
CA ASP A 31 -23.04 -8.25 3.05
C ASP A 31 -21.52 -8.22 3.24
N GLU A 32 -20.96 -9.33 3.74
CA GLU A 32 -19.54 -9.46 4.03
C GLU A 32 -18.64 -9.21 2.81
N ILE A 33 -19.07 -9.64 1.62
CA ILE A 33 -18.29 -9.46 0.39
C ILE A 33 -18.27 -7.97 0.01
N ARG A 34 -19.43 -7.31 0.06
CA ARG A 34 -19.54 -5.88 -0.26
C ARG A 34 -18.74 -5.03 0.72
N GLN A 35 -18.85 -5.25 2.03
CA GLN A 35 -18.08 -4.48 3.01
C GLN A 35 -16.57 -4.67 2.85
N GLN A 36 -16.07 -5.87 2.56
CA GLN A 36 -14.63 -6.10 2.42
C GLN A 36 -14.09 -5.42 1.15
N ARG A 37 -14.88 -5.41 0.07
CA ARG A 37 -14.56 -4.64 -1.14
C ARG A 37 -14.55 -3.13 -0.89
N LEU A 38 -15.51 -2.61 -0.12
CA LEU A 38 -15.53 -1.20 0.29
C LEU A 38 -14.31 -0.85 1.14
N ALA A 39 -14.04 -1.65 2.17
CA ALA A 39 -12.93 -1.46 3.08
C ALA A 39 -11.58 -1.44 2.35
N SER A 40 -11.36 -2.39 1.43
CA SER A 40 -10.21 -2.37 0.53
C SER A 40 -10.16 -1.08 -0.30
N LEU A 41 -11.26 -0.74 -0.98
CA LEU A 41 -11.32 0.42 -1.87
C LEU A 41 -11.03 1.75 -1.15
N VAL A 42 -11.62 1.98 0.03
CA VAL A 42 -11.39 3.21 0.79
C VAL A 42 -9.99 3.24 1.40
N THR A 43 -9.46 2.09 1.81
CA THR A 43 -8.08 1.96 2.27
C THR A 43 -7.09 2.31 1.15
N LEU A 44 -7.36 1.82 -0.07
CA LEU A 44 -6.55 2.10 -1.25
C LEU A 44 -6.63 3.58 -1.70
N ALA A 45 -7.72 4.25 -1.37
CA ALA A 45 -7.91 5.69 -1.54
C ALA A 45 -7.34 6.53 -0.36
N GLY A 46 -6.59 5.88 0.55
CA GLY A 46 -5.87 6.54 1.64
C GLY A 46 -6.72 6.94 2.85
N MET A 47 -7.95 6.43 2.96
CA MET A 47 -8.89 6.70 4.06
C MET A 47 -8.84 5.56 5.09
N ARG A 48 -9.44 5.77 6.28
CA ARG A 48 -9.56 4.73 7.33
C ARG A 48 -10.98 4.20 7.36
N ALA A 49 -11.15 2.89 7.17
CA ALA A 49 -12.42 2.22 7.44
C ALA A 49 -12.47 1.63 8.85
N PHE A 50 -13.65 1.67 9.45
CA PHE A 50 -14.08 0.82 10.55
C PHE A 50 -15.23 -0.02 10.05
N VAL A 51 -15.05 -1.34 10.02
CA VAL A 51 -16.04 -2.28 9.46
C VAL A 51 -16.81 -2.97 10.57
N ALA A 52 -18.13 -3.04 10.41
CA ALA A 52 -19.04 -3.77 11.29
C ALA A 52 -20.12 -4.47 10.47
N ASN A 53 -20.45 -5.72 10.82
CA ASN A 53 -21.46 -6.48 10.08
C ASN A 53 -22.89 -6.02 10.40
N ASN A 54 -23.08 -5.31 11.52
CA ASN A 54 -24.37 -4.82 12.00
C ASN A 54 -24.19 -3.67 13.00
N ILE A 55 -25.30 -3.03 13.38
CA ILE A 55 -25.28 -1.88 14.28
C ILE A 55 -24.74 -2.18 15.69
N TYR A 56 -24.92 -3.40 16.20
CA TYR A 56 -24.46 -3.76 17.55
C TYR A 56 -22.94 -3.77 17.60
N GLN A 57 -22.33 -4.42 16.61
CA GLN A 57 -20.87 -4.42 16.45
C GLN A 57 -20.34 -3.01 16.22
N ALA A 58 -21.01 -2.20 15.41
CA ALA A 58 -20.62 -0.81 15.19
C ALA A 58 -20.63 0.01 16.49
N PHE A 59 -21.66 -0.17 17.32
CA PHE A 59 -21.77 0.51 18.61
C PHE A 59 -20.73 0.03 19.62
N GLU A 60 -20.57 -1.29 19.78
CA GLU A 60 -19.54 -1.88 20.64
C GLU A 60 -18.15 -1.34 20.27
N ARG A 61 -17.86 -1.34 18.98
CA ARG A 61 -16.57 -0.88 18.45
C ARG A 61 -16.34 0.61 18.66
N TYR A 62 -17.38 1.43 18.50
CA TYR A 62 -17.33 2.86 18.81
C TYR A 62 -17.05 3.12 20.31
N LEU A 63 -17.57 2.28 21.20
CA LEU A 63 -17.28 2.37 22.64
C LEU A 63 -15.86 1.93 23.00
N GLN A 64 -15.27 1.01 22.23
CA GLN A 64 -13.91 0.50 22.46
C GLN A 64 -12.83 1.44 21.88
N GLU A 65 -13.00 1.88 20.64
CA GLU A 65 -11.95 2.61 19.90
C GLU A 65 -12.17 4.13 19.85
N HIS A 66 -13.36 4.63 20.22
CA HIS A 66 -13.70 6.07 20.26
C HIS A 66 -13.34 6.86 18.98
N PHE A 67 -13.52 6.24 17.81
CA PHE A 67 -13.24 6.88 16.52
C PHE A 67 -14.32 7.90 16.14
N GLN A 68 -13.97 8.86 15.28
CA GLN A 68 -14.89 9.92 14.82
C GLN A 68 -15.23 9.75 13.34
N PRO A 69 -16.30 9.00 12.99
CA PRO A 69 -16.66 8.80 11.60
C PRO A 69 -17.11 10.11 10.95
N HIS A 70 -16.57 10.38 9.77
CA HIS A 70 -16.93 11.51 8.93
C HIS A 70 -18.07 11.17 7.98
N ILE A 71 -18.31 9.88 7.73
CA ILE A 71 -19.46 9.36 7.00
C ILE A 71 -19.78 7.94 7.49
N ILE A 72 -21.05 7.56 7.40
CA ILE A 72 -21.52 6.19 7.62
C ILE A 72 -21.97 5.62 6.27
N LEU A 73 -21.35 4.54 5.83
CA LEU A 73 -21.82 3.74 4.69
C LEU A 73 -22.76 2.67 5.23
N LEU A 74 -24.04 2.76 4.88
CA LEU A 74 -25.09 1.94 5.48
C LEU A 74 -25.69 0.95 4.49
N GLY A 75 -25.59 -0.34 4.81
CA GLY A 75 -26.21 -1.43 4.07
C GLY A 75 -27.73 -1.38 4.13
N GLN A 76 -28.40 -1.78 3.04
CA GLN A 76 -29.85 -1.72 2.88
C GLN A 76 -30.64 -2.44 4.00
N GLN A 77 -30.09 -3.54 4.53
CA GLN A 77 -30.74 -4.32 5.60
C GLN A 77 -30.73 -3.58 6.95
N GLU A 78 -29.70 -2.76 7.22
CA GLU A 78 -29.57 -2.02 8.47
C GLU A 78 -30.41 -0.73 8.46
N GLU A 79 -30.53 -0.08 7.29
CA GLU A 79 -31.30 1.15 7.11
C GLU A 79 -32.81 0.96 7.37
N ALA A 80 -33.38 -0.16 6.91
CA ALA A 80 -34.83 -0.37 6.92
C ALA A 80 -35.39 -1.12 8.14
N ALA A 81 -34.56 -1.89 8.85
CA ALA A 81 -35.06 -2.90 9.79
C ALA A 81 -34.64 -2.71 11.25
N ASN A 82 -33.66 -1.84 11.55
CA ASN A 82 -33.01 -1.86 12.85
C ASN A 82 -33.42 -0.68 13.77
N PRO A 83 -34.27 -0.90 14.80
CA PRO A 83 -34.72 0.16 15.70
C PRO A 83 -33.61 0.74 16.58
N LEU A 84 -32.43 0.12 16.62
CA LEU A 84 -31.28 0.62 17.37
C LEU A 84 -30.46 1.65 16.61
N PHE A 85 -30.54 1.68 15.28
CA PHE A 85 -29.78 2.64 14.48
C PHE A 85 -30.07 4.10 14.88
N PRO A 86 -31.32 4.54 15.07
CA PRO A 86 -31.60 5.90 15.54
C PRO A 86 -30.96 6.21 16.90
N ARG A 87 -30.89 5.23 17.81
CA ARG A 87 -30.28 5.42 19.14
C ARG A 87 -28.77 5.54 19.04
N PHE A 88 -28.14 4.67 18.26
CA PHE A 88 -26.71 4.76 17.96
C PHE A 88 -26.37 6.11 17.33
N TYR A 89 -27.12 6.51 16.30
CA TYR A 89 -26.89 7.75 15.59
C TYR A 89 -27.11 8.98 16.47
N GLN A 90 -28.16 8.99 17.31
CA GLN A 90 -28.38 10.06 18.28
C GLN A 90 -27.23 10.16 19.29
N ARG A 91 -26.70 9.02 19.76
CA ARG A 91 -25.53 9.01 20.64
C ARG A 91 -24.29 9.59 19.95
N LEU A 92 -24.06 9.20 18.70
CA LEU A 92 -22.97 9.73 17.88
C LEU A 92 -23.07 11.25 17.73
N ILE A 93 -24.27 11.78 17.46
CA ILE A 93 -24.52 13.23 17.37
C ILE A 93 -24.20 13.92 18.70
N GLN A 94 -24.62 13.34 19.83
CA GLN A 94 -24.36 13.92 21.15
C GLN A 94 -22.86 13.99 21.47
N ASP A 95 -22.13 12.93 21.15
CA ASP A 95 -20.70 12.82 21.44
C ASP A 95 -19.86 13.69 20.49
N LEU A 96 -20.15 13.65 19.18
CA LEU A 96 -19.40 14.40 18.16
C LEU A 96 -19.86 15.85 18.00
N ARG A 97 -21.02 16.21 18.56
CA ARG A 97 -21.67 17.53 18.43
C ARG A 97 -21.90 17.96 16.99
N ARG A 98 -22.10 17.00 16.08
CA ARG A 98 -22.42 17.21 14.66
C ARG A 98 -23.19 16.01 14.12
N GLU A 99 -23.95 16.24 13.06
CA GLU A 99 -24.50 15.14 12.26
C GLU A 99 -23.40 14.50 11.42
N THR A 100 -23.33 13.18 11.44
CA THR A 100 -22.47 12.41 10.53
C THR A 100 -23.30 12.03 9.31
N PRO A 101 -22.91 12.44 8.09
CA PRO A 101 -23.63 12.06 6.87
C PRO A 101 -23.76 10.55 6.72
N ILE A 102 -24.91 10.10 6.20
CA ILE A 102 -25.20 8.69 5.91
C ILE A 102 -25.30 8.54 4.40
N MET A 103 -24.54 7.59 3.85
CA MET A 103 -24.59 7.21 2.44
C MET A 103 -25.15 5.78 2.33
N PRO A 104 -26.35 5.60 1.75
CA PRO A 104 -26.94 4.28 1.59
C PRO A 104 -26.23 3.48 0.48
N LEU A 105 -26.06 2.18 0.71
CA LEU A 105 -25.35 1.27 -0.21
C LEU A 105 -26.28 0.51 -1.18
N ALA A 106 -27.60 0.69 -1.07
CA ALA A 106 -28.60 -0.13 -1.78
C ALA A 106 -28.44 -0.17 -3.31
N ASN A 107 -27.93 0.91 -3.93
CA ASN A 107 -27.79 1.04 -5.39
C ASN A 107 -26.33 0.98 -5.87
N LEU A 108 -25.40 0.60 -4.99
CA LEU A 108 -23.99 0.68 -5.31
C LEU A 108 -23.48 -0.62 -5.95
N HIS A 109 -23.05 -0.52 -7.21
CA HIS A 109 -22.34 -1.60 -7.89
C HIS A 109 -20.83 -1.46 -7.67
N LEU A 110 -20.27 -2.31 -6.80
CA LEU A 110 -18.85 -2.30 -6.51
C LEU A 110 -18.05 -3.21 -7.43
N PRO A 111 -16.85 -2.80 -7.86
CA PRO A 111 -15.93 -3.69 -8.54
C PRO A 111 -15.42 -4.77 -7.58
N ASP A 112 -14.60 -5.68 -8.11
CA ASP A 112 -13.98 -6.82 -7.41
C ASP A 112 -12.97 -6.41 -6.30
N GLY A 113 -13.01 -5.17 -5.82
CA GLY A 113 -12.09 -4.61 -4.83
C GLY A 113 -10.82 -3.99 -5.40
N ASN A 114 -10.61 -4.04 -6.72
CA ASN A 114 -9.44 -3.46 -7.39
C ASN A 114 -9.66 -1.97 -7.70
N LEU A 115 -8.80 -1.11 -7.13
CA LEU A 115 -8.84 0.34 -7.40
C LEU A 115 -8.18 0.67 -8.76
N LEU A 116 -6.96 0.18 -8.99
CA LEU A 116 -6.21 0.41 -10.22
C LEU A 116 -6.32 -0.78 -11.18
N MET A 117 -6.41 -0.50 -12.47
CA MET A 117 -6.41 -1.49 -13.54
C MET A 117 -5.44 -1.09 -14.64
N ALA A 118 -4.77 -2.07 -15.24
CA ALA A 118 -4.07 -1.88 -16.50
C ALA A 118 -5.11 -1.59 -17.60
N ASP A 119 -4.96 -0.51 -18.36
CA ASP A 119 -5.83 -0.20 -19.50
C ASP A 119 -5.13 -0.65 -20.79
N GLU A 120 -5.34 -1.90 -21.19
CA GLU A 120 -4.73 -2.47 -22.40
C GLU A 120 -5.20 -1.79 -23.69
N THR A 121 -6.27 -1.00 -23.64
CA THR A 121 -6.87 -0.34 -24.80
C THR A 121 -6.39 1.09 -25.01
N MET A 122 -5.92 1.77 -23.96
CA MET A 122 -5.55 3.19 -24.03
C MET A 122 -4.15 3.54 -23.52
N SER A 123 -3.54 2.74 -22.63
CA SER A 123 -2.19 3.03 -22.13
C SER A 123 -1.44 1.76 -21.74
N SER A 124 -0.36 1.45 -22.46
CA SER A 124 0.56 0.36 -22.13
C SER A 124 1.51 0.70 -20.98
N VAL A 125 1.46 1.93 -20.47
CA VAL A 125 2.49 2.50 -19.58
C VAL A 125 1.97 3.07 -18.26
N THR A 126 0.67 3.33 -18.09
CA THR A 126 0.07 3.81 -16.83
C THR A 126 -1.17 3.02 -16.40
N HIS A 127 -1.37 2.89 -15.09
CA HIS A 127 -2.63 2.39 -14.54
C HIS A 127 -3.75 3.43 -14.65
N ARG A 128 -5.00 2.96 -14.58
CA ARG A 128 -6.18 3.82 -14.44
C ARG A 128 -7.06 3.30 -13.33
N VAL A 129 -7.74 4.21 -12.66
CA VAL A 129 -8.79 3.83 -11.70
C VAL A 129 -9.94 3.17 -12.45
N SER A 130 -10.45 2.03 -11.95
CA SER A 130 -11.56 1.35 -12.62
C SER A 130 -12.80 2.26 -12.70
N LYS A 131 -13.59 2.17 -13.78
CA LYS A 131 -14.79 3.02 -13.95
C LYS A 131 -15.77 2.89 -12.78
N ALA A 132 -15.92 1.68 -12.23
CA ALA A 132 -16.80 1.43 -11.08
C ALA A 132 -16.23 2.05 -9.80
N ALA A 133 -14.93 1.88 -9.52
CA ALA A 133 -14.28 2.51 -8.38
C ALA A 133 -14.30 4.04 -8.47
N SER A 134 -14.03 4.60 -9.66
CA SER A 134 -14.09 6.05 -9.90
C SER A 134 -15.49 6.60 -9.64
N ARG A 135 -16.55 5.94 -10.14
CA ARG A 135 -17.93 6.34 -9.85
C ARG A 135 -18.22 6.32 -8.35
N PHE A 136 -17.83 5.27 -7.65
CA PHE A 136 -18.02 5.20 -6.20
C PHE A 136 -17.28 6.33 -5.48
N LEU A 137 -16.00 6.55 -5.79
CA LEU A 137 -15.21 7.62 -5.17
C LEU A 137 -15.81 8.99 -5.43
N HIS A 138 -16.31 9.26 -6.64
CA HIS A 138 -17.01 10.51 -6.93
C HIS A 138 -18.26 10.69 -6.06
N VAL A 139 -19.09 9.66 -5.89
CA VAL A 139 -20.25 9.74 -4.99
C VAL A 139 -19.80 9.94 -3.54
N LEU A 140 -18.76 9.23 -3.09
CA LEU A 140 -18.21 9.40 -1.74
C LEU A 140 -17.71 10.84 -1.51
N TRP A 141 -17.12 11.48 -2.53
CA TRP A 141 -16.65 12.87 -2.45
C TRP A 141 -17.76 13.91 -2.44
N GLU A 142 -18.98 13.58 -2.86
CA GLU A 142 -20.13 14.47 -2.64
C GLU A 142 -20.42 14.65 -1.13
N TYR A 143 -20.10 13.63 -0.32
CA TYR A 143 -20.22 13.67 1.14
C TYR A 143 -18.91 14.10 1.83
N LEU A 144 -17.76 13.80 1.23
CA LEU A 144 -16.41 14.11 1.73
C LEU A 144 -15.59 14.86 0.67
N PRO A 145 -15.90 16.14 0.37
CA PRO A 145 -15.24 16.87 -0.69
C PRO A 145 -13.74 17.05 -0.45
N ASP A 146 -13.33 17.24 0.81
CA ASP A 146 -11.92 17.38 1.19
C ASP A 146 -11.13 16.07 0.98
N ALA A 147 -11.82 14.93 0.88
CA ALA A 147 -11.23 13.63 0.56
C ALA A 147 -11.03 13.40 -0.94
N GLN A 148 -11.27 14.40 -1.78
CA GLN A 148 -11.02 14.31 -3.22
C GLN A 148 -9.52 14.30 -3.56
N PHE A 149 -9.17 13.58 -4.63
CA PHE A 149 -7.84 13.64 -5.25
C PHE A 149 -7.98 13.40 -6.77
N SER A 150 -6.96 13.76 -7.55
CA SER A 150 -6.96 13.47 -8.98
C SER A 150 -6.95 11.97 -9.20
N LEU A 151 -7.89 11.42 -9.98
CA LEU A 151 -7.85 10.03 -10.44
C LEU A 151 -7.08 9.87 -11.77
N ILE A 152 -6.59 11.00 -12.30
CA ILE A 152 -5.86 11.07 -13.57
C ILE A 152 -4.37 11.23 -13.23
N PRO A 153 -3.49 10.39 -13.81
CA PRO A 153 -2.04 10.55 -13.68
C PRO A 153 -1.58 11.92 -14.17
N PRO A 154 -0.53 12.52 -13.58
CA PRO A 154 -0.01 13.81 -14.00
C PRO A 154 0.59 13.72 -15.42
N GLU A 155 0.46 14.79 -16.20
CA GLU A 155 0.92 14.86 -17.60
C GLU A 155 2.46 14.71 -17.75
N HIS A 156 3.23 15.03 -16.70
CA HIS A 156 4.70 15.00 -16.67
C HIS A 156 5.26 14.05 -15.61
N ALA A 157 4.80 12.80 -15.60
CA ALA A 157 5.42 11.79 -14.73
C ALA A 157 6.85 11.49 -15.21
N LEU A 158 7.81 11.48 -14.28
CA LEU A 158 9.22 11.15 -14.54
C LEU A 158 9.34 9.78 -15.21
N VAL A 159 8.50 8.83 -14.82
CA VAL A 159 8.43 7.50 -15.43
C VAL A 159 8.12 7.56 -16.92
N LEU A 160 7.25 8.46 -17.36
CA LEU A 160 6.86 8.57 -18.76
C LEU A 160 7.88 9.38 -19.57
N ASP A 161 8.46 10.41 -18.96
CA ASP A 161 9.30 11.38 -19.69
C ASP A 161 10.80 11.03 -19.62
N LYS A 162 11.31 10.67 -18.43
CA LYS A 162 12.75 10.52 -18.16
C LYS A 162 13.26 9.10 -18.21
N LEU A 163 12.47 8.10 -17.85
CA LEU A 163 12.94 6.71 -17.97
C LEU A 163 13.33 6.35 -19.42
N PRO A 164 12.58 6.76 -20.47
CA PRO A 164 12.98 6.47 -21.84
C PRO A 164 14.31 7.12 -22.22
N GLU A 165 14.58 8.36 -21.76
CA GLU A 165 15.88 9.02 -21.95
C GLU A 165 17.01 8.22 -21.29
N TRP A 166 16.74 7.59 -20.15
CA TRP A 166 17.67 6.68 -19.50
C TRP A 166 17.63 5.27 -20.10
N GLY A 167 16.94 5.02 -21.20
CA GLY A 167 16.85 3.70 -21.84
C GLY A 167 16.10 2.65 -21.00
N LEU A 168 15.21 3.09 -20.13
CA LEU A 168 14.26 2.27 -19.38
C LEU A 168 12.86 2.51 -19.96
N ALA A 169 12.16 1.44 -20.34
CA ALA A 169 10.81 1.56 -20.91
C ALA A 169 9.77 1.27 -19.83
N PRO A 170 8.77 2.14 -19.61
CA PRO A 170 7.67 1.90 -18.68
C PRO A 170 6.91 0.61 -19.03
N ARG A 171 6.45 -0.11 -17.99
CA ARG A 171 5.76 -1.41 -18.15
C ARG A 171 4.60 -1.52 -17.19
N ILE A 172 3.53 -2.18 -17.60
CA ILE A 172 2.44 -2.58 -16.70
C ILE A 172 2.41 -4.11 -16.59
N ALA A 173 2.12 -4.61 -15.38
CA ALA A 173 1.94 -6.02 -15.13
C ALA A 173 0.67 -6.56 -15.81
N ARG A 174 0.82 -7.66 -16.55
CA ARG A 174 -0.28 -8.28 -17.31
C ARG A 174 -1.08 -9.26 -16.47
N LYS A 175 -0.42 -10.04 -15.63
CA LYS A 175 -1.04 -11.11 -14.84
C LYS A 175 -1.86 -10.55 -13.67
N ARG A 176 -1.69 -9.27 -13.29
CA ARG A 176 -2.40 -8.57 -12.18
C ARG A 176 -2.52 -9.40 -10.90
N ARG A 177 -1.54 -10.27 -10.66
CA ARG A 177 -1.49 -11.21 -9.54
C ARG A 177 -0.06 -11.34 -9.04
N SER A 178 0.09 -11.66 -7.76
CA SER A 178 1.36 -11.90 -7.09
C SER A 178 1.38 -13.30 -6.47
N SER A 179 2.59 -13.73 -6.12
CA SER A 179 2.83 -15.02 -5.49
C SER A 179 2.03 -15.17 -4.19
N SER A 180 1.21 -16.20 -4.12
CA SER A 180 0.44 -16.55 -2.93
C SER A 180 1.33 -16.90 -1.75
N GLN A 181 2.42 -17.64 -2.01
CA GLN A 181 3.44 -17.95 -1.01
C GLN A 181 4.08 -16.68 -0.44
N HIS A 182 4.35 -15.67 -1.28
CA HIS A 182 4.93 -14.41 -0.82
C HIS A 182 3.97 -13.63 0.07
N PHE A 183 2.70 -13.54 -0.32
CA PHE A 183 1.71 -12.87 0.50
C PHE A 183 1.46 -13.60 1.83
N GLN A 184 1.50 -14.94 1.84
CA GLN A 184 1.46 -15.72 3.08
C GLN A 184 2.65 -15.41 4.00
N GLN A 185 3.85 -15.21 3.45
CA GLN A 185 5.01 -14.77 4.24
C GLN A 185 4.79 -13.38 4.84
N GLN A 186 4.26 -12.44 4.04
CA GLN A 186 3.88 -11.11 4.52
C GLN A 186 2.84 -11.17 5.65
N LEU A 187 1.82 -12.02 5.52
CA LEU A 187 0.80 -12.25 6.56
C LEU A 187 1.40 -12.84 7.84
N LYS A 188 2.28 -13.85 7.72
CA LYS A 188 2.98 -14.44 8.88
C LYS A 188 3.84 -13.40 9.60
N ALA A 189 4.57 -12.57 8.86
CA ALA A 189 5.35 -11.48 9.43
C ALA A 189 4.45 -10.44 10.11
N ALA A 190 3.32 -10.08 9.48
CA ALA A 190 2.34 -9.16 10.07
C ALA A 190 1.76 -9.73 11.36
N ARG A 191 1.46 -11.02 11.42
CA ARG A 191 0.92 -11.69 12.62
C ARG A 191 1.90 -11.72 13.79
N ARG A 192 3.21 -11.68 13.53
CA ARG A 192 4.26 -11.49 14.56
C ARG A 192 4.36 -10.04 15.04
N THR A 193 3.89 -9.09 14.22
CA THR A 193 4.01 -7.64 14.46
C THR A 193 2.75 -7.06 15.14
N LEU A 194 1.60 -7.69 14.92
CA LEU A 194 0.29 -7.29 15.44
C LEU A 194 -0.08 -8.10 16.69
N SER A 195 -0.79 -7.49 17.64
CA SER A 195 -1.44 -8.23 18.71
C SER A 195 -2.59 -9.09 18.17
N ALA A 196 -3.03 -10.09 18.92
CA ALA A 196 -4.16 -10.94 18.51
C ALA A 196 -5.45 -10.13 18.31
N GLU A 197 -5.70 -9.14 19.16
CA GLU A 197 -6.84 -8.23 19.05
C GLU A 197 -6.73 -7.34 17.79
N GLN A 198 -5.55 -6.75 17.57
CA GLN A 198 -5.29 -5.93 16.38
C GLN A 198 -5.44 -6.74 15.09
N TRP A 199 -5.02 -8.00 15.09
CA TRP A 199 -5.18 -8.88 13.93
C TRP A 199 -6.65 -9.08 13.56
N GLU A 200 -7.50 -9.35 14.55
CA GLU A 200 -8.93 -9.58 14.33
C GLU A 200 -9.67 -8.31 13.91
N LEU A 201 -9.28 -7.14 14.43
CA LEU A 201 -9.92 -5.85 14.13
C LEU A 201 -9.43 -5.22 12.82
N LEU A 202 -8.12 -5.20 12.58
CA LEU A 202 -7.52 -4.42 11.49
C LEU A 202 -7.60 -5.11 10.13
N LEU A 203 -7.58 -6.45 10.05
CA LEU A 203 -7.69 -7.13 8.77
C LEU A 203 -9.05 -6.86 8.07
N PRO A 204 -10.21 -6.96 8.75
CA PRO A 204 -11.48 -6.56 8.17
C PRO A 204 -11.51 -5.10 7.72
N ASP A 205 -10.90 -4.19 8.47
CA ASP A 205 -10.88 -2.75 8.15
C ASP A 205 -10.15 -2.41 6.85
N VAL A 206 -9.22 -3.26 6.44
CA VAL A 206 -8.47 -3.06 5.19
C VAL A 206 -8.95 -3.97 4.07
N GLY A 207 -10.06 -4.69 4.26
CA GLY A 207 -10.62 -5.58 3.24
C GLY A 207 -9.93 -6.95 3.13
N LEU A 208 -9.32 -7.43 4.22
CA LEU A 208 -8.54 -8.68 4.28
C LEU A 208 -9.12 -9.70 5.28
N ALA A 209 -10.40 -9.60 5.65
CA ALA A 209 -11.02 -10.48 6.65
C ALA A 209 -10.88 -11.99 6.35
N GLN A 210 -10.79 -12.37 5.07
CA GLN A 210 -10.60 -13.75 4.61
C GLN A 210 -9.25 -14.37 5.03
N PHE A 211 -8.28 -13.56 5.44
CA PHE A 211 -6.96 -14.01 5.88
C PHE A 211 -6.80 -14.07 7.40
N ARG A 212 -7.89 -13.87 8.17
CA ARG A 212 -7.83 -13.96 9.64
C ARG A 212 -7.48 -15.36 10.13
N THR A 213 -7.99 -16.38 9.45
CA THR A 213 -7.75 -17.80 9.74
C THR A 213 -6.64 -18.37 8.85
N ASP A 214 -5.86 -19.30 9.41
CA ASP A 214 -4.74 -19.95 8.71
C ASP A 214 -5.20 -20.92 7.59
N GLU A 215 -6.51 -21.18 7.48
CA GLU A 215 -7.10 -22.15 6.55
C GLU A 215 -7.24 -21.67 5.10
N SER A 216 -6.89 -20.41 4.81
CA SER A 216 -6.84 -19.91 3.42
C SER A 216 -5.58 -20.42 2.70
N LEU A 217 -5.52 -21.74 2.49
CA LEU A 217 -4.50 -22.39 1.67
C LEU A 217 -4.78 -22.06 0.21
N ILE A 218 -4.14 -20.98 -0.26
CA ILE A 218 -4.17 -20.56 -1.65
C ILE A 218 -3.44 -21.64 -2.48
N ALA A 219 -4.20 -22.58 -3.05
CA ALA A 219 -3.65 -23.71 -3.81
C ALA A 219 -2.90 -23.29 -5.09
N GLU A 220 -3.25 -22.13 -5.66
CA GLU A 220 -2.65 -21.61 -6.88
C GLU A 220 -1.51 -20.62 -6.59
N LYS A 221 -0.44 -20.70 -7.39
CA LYS A 221 0.81 -19.96 -7.13
C LYS A 221 0.69 -18.44 -7.30
N PHE A 222 -0.14 -17.95 -8.23
CA PHE A 222 -0.25 -16.51 -8.57
C PHE A 222 -1.71 -16.04 -8.62
N THR A 223 -2.32 -15.88 -7.45
CA THR A 223 -3.75 -15.52 -7.33
C THR A 223 -4.03 -14.32 -6.43
N ILE A 224 -3.00 -13.77 -5.80
CA ILE A 224 -3.20 -12.65 -4.89
C ILE A 224 -3.26 -11.34 -5.67
N PRO A 225 -4.33 -10.53 -5.53
CA PRO A 225 -4.35 -9.18 -6.03
C PRO A 225 -3.19 -8.37 -5.42
N PRO A 226 -2.38 -7.64 -6.21
CA PRO A 226 -1.25 -6.88 -5.69
C PRO A 226 -1.67 -5.80 -4.68
N GLU A 227 -2.89 -5.29 -4.77
CA GLU A 227 -3.51 -4.34 -3.84
C GLU A 227 -3.55 -4.85 -2.40
N TYR A 228 -3.66 -6.17 -2.19
CA TYR A 228 -3.72 -6.76 -0.86
C TYR A 228 -2.44 -6.52 -0.06
N THR A 229 -1.29 -6.44 -0.73
CA THR A 229 -0.04 -6.05 -0.09
C THR A 229 -0.10 -4.60 0.42
N THR A 230 -0.75 -3.69 -0.32
CA THR A 230 -0.96 -2.31 0.13
C THR A 230 -1.95 -2.25 1.30
N CYS A 231 -3.05 -3.01 1.24
CA CYS A 231 -4.01 -3.11 2.35
C CYS A 231 -3.37 -3.66 3.63
N LEU A 232 -2.56 -4.71 3.51
CA LEU A 232 -1.85 -5.29 4.65
C LEU A 232 -0.85 -4.31 5.25
N CYS A 233 -0.12 -3.58 4.40
CA CYS A 233 0.76 -2.50 4.84
C CYS A 233 -0.01 -1.43 5.65
N ARG A 234 -1.20 -1.03 5.21
CA ARG A 234 -2.07 -0.12 5.98
C ARG A 234 -2.51 -0.70 7.31
N ALA A 235 -2.87 -1.98 7.36
CA ALA A 235 -3.23 -2.65 8.62
C ALA A 235 -2.07 -2.58 9.63
N VAL A 236 -0.84 -2.84 9.18
CA VAL A 236 0.36 -2.72 10.02
C VAL A 236 0.56 -1.29 10.50
N MET A 237 0.42 -0.27 9.63
CA MET A 237 0.52 1.13 10.06
C MET A 237 -0.56 1.53 11.07
N PHE A 238 -1.79 1.03 10.92
CA PHE A 238 -2.90 1.35 11.82
C PHE A 238 -2.75 0.72 13.22
N ALA A 239 -1.89 -0.28 13.37
CA ALA A 239 -1.64 -0.90 14.66
C ALA A 239 -0.88 0.01 15.63
N ASP A 240 -0.04 0.89 15.10
CA ASP A 240 0.57 1.98 15.86
C ASP A 240 0.48 3.27 15.03
N PRO A 241 -0.65 3.98 15.10
CA PRO A 241 -0.85 5.18 14.31
C PRO A 241 0.02 6.35 14.77
N ILE A 242 0.67 6.26 15.94
CA ILE A 242 1.61 7.29 16.43
C ILE A 242 2.97 7.10 15.75
N GLN A 243 3.41 5.85 15.59
CA GLN A 243 4.70 5.50 14.95
C GLN A 243 4.54 4.55 13.75
N PRO A 244 3.76 4.92 12.72
CA PRO A 244 3.38 4.00 11.65
C PRO A 244 4.58 3.46 10.86
N VAL A 245 5.64 4.25 10.72
CA VAL A 245 6.83 3.84 9.97
C VAL A 245 7.75 2.95 10.78
N GLU A 246 7.83 3.14 12.10
CA GLU A 246 8.53 2.18 12.97
C GLU A 246 7.85 0.81 12.92
N GLN A 247 6.52 0.80 12.94
CA GLN A 247 5.73 -0.42 12.85
C GLN A 247 5.93 -1.15 11.51
N ILE A 248 6.02 -0.39 10.41
CA ILE A 248 6.39 -0.94 9.10
C ILE A 248 7.80 -1.50 9.09
N ASN A 249 8.78 -0.81 9.69
CA ASN A 249 10.14 -1.32 9.77
C ASN A 249 10.21 -2.65 10.53
N LYS A 250 9.51 -2.77 11.66
CA LYS A 250 9.38 -4.05 12.41
C LYS A 250 8.78 -5.16 11.55
N TRP A 251 7.74 -4.85 10.78
CA TRP A 251 7.11 -5.81 9.88
C TRP A 251 8.06 -6.26 8.76
N ILE A 252 8.78 -5.32 8.13
CA ILE A 252 9.73 -5.61 7.05
C ILE A 252 10.91 -6.43 7.56
N GLU A 253 11.45 -6.12 8.74
CA GLU A 253 12.52 -6.93 9.35
C GLU A 253 12.10 -8.39 9.49
N ASN A 254 10.83 -8.65 9.82
CA ASN A 254 10.26 -9.99 9.89
C ASN A 254 10.05 -10.65 8.52
N ILE A 255 9.76 -9.87 7.46
CA ILE A 255 9.69 -10.37 6.07
C ILE A 255 11.09 -10.72 5.54
N ASP A 256 12.01 -9.76 5.69
CA ASP A 256 13.36 -9.83 5.15
C ASP A 256 14.19 -10.90 5.86
N ALA A 257 14.00 -11.15 7.16
CA ALA A 257 14.67 -12.25 7.85
C ALA A 257 14.49 -13.61 7.14
N GLU A 258 13.37 -13.83 6.46
CA GLU A 258 13.11 -15.06 5.68
C GLU A 258 13.66 -14.99 4.25
N ILE A 259 13.67 -13.82 3.61
CA ILE A 259 14.26 -13.60 2.27
C ILE A 259 15.79 -13.67 2.33
N LEU A 260 16.39 -13.08 3.37
CA LEU A 260 17.83 -13.01 3.61
C LEU A 260 18.44 -14.36 4.00
N GLN A 261 17.63 -15.32 4.44
CA GLN A 261 18.05 -16.70 4.66
C GLN A 261 18.19 -17.51 3.36
N ARG A 262 17.83 -16.96 2.20
CA ARG A 262 18.06 -17.64 0.91
C ARG A 262 19.56 -17.72 0.62
N ALA A 263 20.02 -18.93 0.27
CA ALA A 263 21.44 -19.27 0.09
C ALA A 263 22.22 -18.31 -0.82
N THR A 264 21.57 -17.74 -1.84
CA THR A 264 22.17 -16.77 -2.77
C THR A 264 22.55 -15.46 -2.09
N LEU A 265 21.71 -14.93 -1.20
CA LEU A 265 21.97 -13.70 -0.44
C LEU A 265 23.08 -13.93 0.61
N ILE A 266 23.07 -15.07 1.29
CA ILE A 266 24.13 -15.46 2.23
C ILE A 266 25.50 -15.54 1.52
N PHE A 267 25.54 -16.13 0.32
CA PHE A 267 26.75 -16.21 -0.49
C PHE A 267 27.27 -14.82 -0.89
N LEU A 268 26.38 -13.93 -1.32
CA LEU A 268 26.70 -12.55 -1.66
C LEU A 268 27.24 -11.76 -0.46
N MET A 269 26.60 -11.88 0.70
CA MET A 269 26.99 -11.19 1.93
C MET A 269 28.38 -11.57 2.45
N GLN A 270 28.82 -12.81 2.21
CA GLN A 270 30.07 -13.33 2.78
C GLN A 270 31.29 -13.20 1.86
N ARG A 271 31.12 -13.25 0.53
CA ARG A 271 32.25 -13.35 -0.42
C ARG A 271 32.44 -12.15 -1.36
N VAL A 272 31.38 -11.44 -1.74
CA VAL A 272 31.44 -10.37 -2.75
C VAL A 272 32.18 -9.11 -2.28
N PRO A 273 31.89 -8.53 -1.09
CA PRO A 273 32.51 -7.27 -0.67
C PRO A 273 34.04 -7.34 -0.49
N LYS A 274 34.60 -8.55 -0.34
CA LYS A 274 36.04 -8.75 -0.12
C LYS A 274 36.87 -8.85 -1.41
N MET A 275 36.22 -9.05 -2.56
CA MET A 275 36.91 -9.35 -3.83
C MET A 275 36.61 -8.36 -4.95
N ILE A 276 35.56 -7.54 -4.84
CA ILE A 276 35.09 -6.66 -5.92
C ILE A 276 34.63 -5.31 -5.37
N GLY A 277 34.94 -4.24 -6.11
CA GLY A 277 34.69 -2.85 -5.69
C GLY A 277 33.21 -2.53 -5.41
N GLN A 278 32.97 -1.36 -4.81
CA GLN A 278 31.64 -0.94 -4.32
C GLN A 278 30.58 -0.87 -5.42
N ASP A 279 30.94 -0.41 -6.62
CA ASP A 279 30.04 -0.36 -7.80
C ASP A 279 29.57 -1.75 -8.20
N LEU A 280 30.49 -2.71 -8.31
CA LEU A 280 30.18 -4.08 -8.71
C LEU A 280 29.39 -4.84 -7.63
N THR A 281 29.67 -4.54 -6.36
CA THR A 281 28.84 -5.02 -5.24
C THR A 281 27.40 -4.53 -5.38
N LEU A 282 27.18 -3.22 -5.62
CA LEU A 282 25.83 -2.67 -5.79
C LEU A 282 25.11 -3.28 -7.00
N ARG A 283 25.78 -3.37 -8.16
CA ARG A 283 25.22 -4.04 -9.36
C ARG A 283 24.72 -5.45 -9.07
N THR A 284 25.50 -6.20 -8.30
CA THR A 284 25.16 -7.58 -7.94
C THR A 284 23.92 -7.63 -7.04
N LEU A 285 23.88 -6.78 -6.00
CA LEU A 285 22.74 -6.67 -5.09
C LEU A 285 21.45 -6.27 -5.83
N LEU A 286 21.51 -5.26 -6.70
CA LEU A 286 20.37 -4.81 -7.49
C LEU A 286 19.88 -5.88 -8.47
N THR A 287 20.81 -6.64 -9.07
CA THR A 287 20.45 -7.77 -9.95
C THR A 287 19.72 -8.86 -9.18
N THR A 288 20.23 -9.26 -8.02
CA THR A 288 19.59 -10.26 -7.18
C THR A 288 18.21 -9.79 -6.72
N LEU A 289 18.11 -8.56 -6.19
CA LEU A 289 16.84 -7.99 -5.76
C LEU A 289 15.81 -7.95 -6.90
N ALA A 290 16.21 -7.47 -8.08
CA ALA A 290 15.31 -7.41 -9.23
C ALA A 290 14.84 -8.81 -9.66
N ASN A 291 15.74 -9.80 -9.70
CA ASN A 291 15.40 -11.17 -10.06
C ASN A 291 14.43 -11.81 -9.06
N GLU A 292 14.67 -11.62 -7.76
CA GLU A 292 13.79 -12.14 -6.72
C GLU A 292 12.39 -11.54 -6.86
N ILE A 293 12.26 -10.22 -6.98
CA ILE A 293 10.95 -9.56 -7.10
C ILE A 293 10.25 -9.93 -8.41
N ASN A 294 10.99 -10.04 -9.51
CA ASN A 294 10.44 -10.51 -10.79
C ASN A 294 9.89 -11.94 -10.67
N ALA A 295 10.55 -12.81 -9.90
CA ALA A 295 10.07 -14.16 -9.62
C ALA A 295 8.80 -14.18 -8.75
N LEU A 296 8.63 -13.21 -7.84
CA LEU A 296 7.41 -13.06 -7.03
C LEU A 296 6.17 -12.69 -7.87
N ARG A 297 6.38 -12.16 -9.07
CA ARG A 297 5.31 -11.73 -9.98
C ARG A 297 5.21 -12.55 -11.26
N ASP A 298 6.19 -13.42 -11.49
CA ASP A 298 6.35 -14.16 -12.75
C ASP A 298 6.34 -13.24 -13.99
N GLU A 299 6.88 -12.03 -13.81
CA GLU A 299 6.95 -10.97 -14.82
C GLU A 299 8.14 -10.04 -14.52
N LYS A 300 8.80 -9.52 -15.55
CA LYS A 300 9.89 -8.55 -15.39
C LYS A 300 9.33 -7.16 -15.05
N MET A 301 9.14 -6.90 -13.76
CA MET A 301 8.55 -5.69 -13.17
C MET A 301 9.54 -4.86 -12.35
N VAL A 302 10.79 -5.30 -12.21
CA VAL A 302 11.87 -4.52 -11.63
C VAL A 302 13.03 -4.46 -12.61
N GLU A 303 13.54 -3.26 -12.83
CA GLU A 303 14.68 -3.00 -13.69
C GLU A 303 15.56 -1.93 -13.06
N TRP A 304 16.85 -1.99 -13.33
CA TRP A 304 17.80 -0.98 -12.86
C TRP A 304 18.81 -0.66 -13.94
N LYS A 305 19.37 0.55 -13.90
CA LYS A 305 20.42 0.98 -14.81
C LYS A 305 21.43 1.85 -14.09
N ARG A 306 22.70 1.69 -14.46
CA ARG A 306 23.77 2.62 -14.09
C ARG A 306 23.80 3.78 -15.08
N LEU A 307 23.72 5.00 -14.57
CA LEU A 307 23.81 6.23 -15.35
C LEU A 307 25.28 6.60 -15.64
N GLU A 308 25.48 7.57 -16.54
CA GLU A 308 26.81 8.03 -16.95
C GLU A 308 27.58 8.68 -15.80
N ASP A 309 26.87 9.35 -14.88
CA ASP A 309 27.43 9.98 -13.69
C ASP A 309 27.84 8.98 -12.59
N GLY A 310 27.70 7.68 -12.85
CA GLY A 310 28.02 6.60 -11.91
C GLY A 310 26.94 6.29 -10.88
N SER A 311 25.83 7.04 -10.88
CA SER A 311 24.66 6.73 -10.06
C SER A 311 23.82 5.58 -10.66
N PHE A 312 22.85 5.08 -9.89
CA PHE A 312 21.96 4.01 -10.32
C PHE A 312 20.51 4.46 -10.20
N VAL A 313 19.70 4.11 -11.20
CA VAL A 313 18.25 4.23 -11.13
C VAL A 313 17.65 2.85 -11.05
N VAL A 314 16.72 2.65 -10.12
CA VAL A 314 15.94 1.41 -9.95
C VAL A 314 14.48 1.76 -10.10
N VAL A 315 13.77 0.99 -10.92
CA VAL A 315 12.36 1.18 -11.21
C VAL A 315 11.61 -0.06 -10.80
N PHE A 316 10.59 0.15 -9.96
CA PHE A 316 9.56 -0.83 -9.67
C PHE A 316 8.35 -0.46 -10.52
N TYR A 317 8.05 -1.28 -11.51
CA TYR A 317 6.86 -1.17 -12.32
C TYR A 317 5.70 -1.83 -11.61
N SER A 318 4.50 -1.24 -11.71
CA SER A 318 3.29 -1.85 -11.17
C SER A 318 3.46 -2.21 -9.69
N THR A 319 3.94 -1.30 -8.86
CA THR A 319 4.52 -1.60 -7.55
C THR A 319 3.52 -2.16 -6.52
N LEU A 320 3.79 -3.36 -5.99
CA LEU A 320 2.94 -4.09 -5.03
C LEU A 320 2.55 -3.28 -3.77
N PHE A 321 3.45 -2.45 -3.26
CA PHE A 321 3.28 -1.72 -2.00
C PHE A 321 2.69 -0.31 -2.17
N SER A 322 2.50 0.16 -3.40
CA SER A 322 1.98 1.51 -3.68
C SER A 322 0.79 1.52 -4.64
N TYR A 323 0.23 0.34 -4.94
CA TYR A 323 -0.94 0.18 -5.82
C TYR A 323 -2.20 0.91 -5.33
N GLY A 324 -2.23 1.36 -4.08
CA GLY A 324 -3.34 2.12 -3.52
C GLY A 324 -2.94 2.90 -2.29
N LEU A 325 -1.90 3.71 -2.41
CA LEU A 325 -1.69 4.82 -1.47
C LEU A 325 -2.07 6.12 -2.18
N MET A 326 -3.21 6.14 -2.87
CA MET A 326 -3.55 7.27 -3.72
C MET A 326 -3.79 8.55 -2.90
N GLY A 327 -3.32 9.67 -3.44
CA GLY A 327 -3.47 10.98 -2.82
C GLY A 327 -2.46 11.27 -1.70
N ALA A 328 -1.34 10.54 -1.66
CA ALA A 328 -0.24 10.86 -0.75
C ALA A 328 0.38 12.22 -1.10
N SER A 329 0.69 13.02 -0.07
CA SER A 329 1.36 14.33 -0.22
C SER A 329 2.87 14.20 -0.42
N GLY A 330 3.45 13.06 -0.02
CA GLY A 330 4.89 12.77 -0.12
C GLY A 330 5.18 11.36 -0.65
N PRO A 331 6.45 11.07 -0.98
CA PRO A 331 6.88 9.73 -1.37
C PRO A 331 6.61 8.73 -0.24
N SER A 332 5.92 7.64 -0.53
CA SER A 332 5.39 6.73 0.50
C SER A 332 5.75 5.26 0.25
N CYS A 333 6.74 4.97 -0.61
CA CYS A 333 7.21 3.60 -0.83
C CYS A 333 8.17 3.16 0.31
N PHE A 334 7.76 3.31 1.58
CA PHE A 334 8.56 3.03 2.78
C PHE A 334 9.14 1.62 2.78
N VAL A 335 8.36 0.65 2.29
CA VAL A 335 8.82 -0.73 2.22
C VAL A 335 10.09 -0.87 1.39
N TRP A 336 10.11 -0.26 0.20
CA TRP A 336 11.29 -0.31 -0.66
C TRP A 336 12.45 0.49 -0.11
N GLN A 337 12.18 1.63 0.54
CA GLN A 337 13.22 2.41 1.18
C GLN A 337 13.94 1.60 2.27
N THR A 338 13.18 0.97 3.17
CA THR A 338 13.73 0.10 4.23
C THR A 338 14.43 -1.12 3.63
N THR A 339 13.87 -1.76 2.61
CA THR A 339 14.53 -2.88 1.90
C THR A 339 15.87 -2.44 1.29
N PHE A 340 15.96 -1.27 0.65
CA PHE A 340 17.23 -0.78 0.11
C PHE A 340 18.24 -0.51 1.21
N GLU A 341 17.84 0.15 2.30
CA GLU A 341 18.73 0.38 3.44
C GLU A 341 19.29 -0.93 3.97
N LYS A 342 18.43 -1.96 4.10
CA LYS A 342 18.85 -3.26 4.58
C LYS A 342 19.78 -3.96 3.60
N VAL A 343 19.45 -3.97 2.32
CA VAL A 343 20.30 -4.57 1.27
C VAL A 343 21.69 -3.91 1.22
N LEU A 344 21.74 -2.58 1.33
CA LEU A 344 23.01 -1.83 1.34
C LEU A 344 23.83 -2.09 2.61
N GLU A 345 23.17 -2.20 3.77
CA GLU A 345 23.81 -2.56 5.05
C GLU A 345 24.44 -3.95 4.96
N LEU A 346 23.69 -4.94 4.47
CA LEU A 346 24.16 -6.31 4.32
C LEU A 346 25.30 -6.43 3.29
N GLY A 347 25.24 -5.63 2.23
CA GLY A 347 26.32 -5.47 1.26
C GLY A 347 27.54 -4.72 1.79
N LYS A 348 27.48 -4.15 3.01
CA LYS A 348 28.50 -3.28 3.60
C LYS A 348 28.84 -2.07 2.72
N VAL A 349 27.85 -1.57 1.98
CA VAL A 349 27.98 -0.42 1.06
C VAL A 349 27.06 0.74 1.43
N ARG A 350 26.31 0.66 2.53
CA ARG A 350 25.40 1.72 3.02
C ARG A 350 26.04 3.11 3.10
N GLN A 351 27.30 3.20 3.54
CA GLN A 351 28.01 4.49 3.65
C GLN A 351 28.41 5.11 2.30
N HIS A 352 28.31 4.35 1.20
CA HIS A 352 28.76 4.77 -0.12
C HIS A 352 27.62 5.17 -1.05
N TRP A 353 26.37 4.86 -0.67
CA TRP A 353 25.21 5.08 -1.51
C TRP A 353 24.09 5.74 -0.74
N GLN A 354 23.61 6.86 -1.24
CA GLN A 354 22.39 7.52 -0.78
C GLN A 354 21.22 7.08 -1.65
N VAL A 355 20.16 6.54 -1.04
CA VAL A 355 18.92 6.15 -1.72
C VAL A 355 17.92 7.30 -1.61
N GLN A 356 17.34 7.70 -2.74
CA GLN A 356 16.29 8.72 -2.81
C GLN A 356 15.13 8.20 -3.67
N GLU A 357 13.91 8.23 -3.14
CA GLU A 357 12.71 8.08 -3.96
C GLU A 357 12.49 9.35 -4.78
N ILE A 358 12.46 9.24 -6.11
CA ILE A 358 12.32 10.38 -7.03
C ILE A 358 10.97 10.38 -7.76
N GLU A 359 10.25 9.25 -7.77
CA GLU A 359 8.84 9.19 -8.14
C GLU A 359 8.15 8.11 -7.30
N CYS A 360 6.98 8.42 -6.75
CA CYS A 360 6.13 7.49 -6.02
C CYS A 360 4.76 7.33 -6.69
N SER A 361 4.35 6.09 -6.95
CA SER A 361 3.01 5.80 -7.47
C SER A 361 1.88 6.28 -6.54
N ALA A 362 2.14 6.45 -5.25
CA ALA A 362 1.17 7.00 -4.31
C ALA A 362 0.80 8.46 -4.65
N GLN A 363 1.76 9.19 -5.21
CA GLN A 363 1.63 10.59 -5.61
C GLN A 363 1.19 10.72 -7.07
N THR A 364 1.81 9.95 -7.97
CA THR A 364 1.60 10.10 -9.43
C THR A 364 0.54 9.17 -10.00
N HIS A 365 0.16 8.12 -9.26
CA HIS A 365 -0.81 7.10 -9.68
C HIS A 365 -0.45 6.37 -10.99
N THR A 366 0.82 6.46 -11.41
CA THR A 366 1.32 5.78 -12.62
C THR A 366 1.38 4.26 -12.43
N GLY A 367 1.45 3.81 -11.17
CA GLY A 367 1.72 2.44 -10.78
C GLY A 367 3.20 2.17 -10.56
N HIS A 368 4.09 3.16 -10.70
CA HIS A 368 5.54 2.95 -10.68
C HIS A 368 6.18 3.70 -9.51
N CYS A 369 7.21 3.12 -8.90
CA CYS A 369 8.09 3.82 -7.96
C CYS A 369 9.51 3.83 -8.55
N VAL A 370 10.17 5.00 -8.54
CA VAL A 370 11.53 5.18 -9.05
C VAL A 370 12.45 5.64 -7.94
N PHE A 371 13.58 4.95 -7.80
CA PHE A 371 14.61 5.23 -6.82
C PHE A 371 15.92 5.59 -7.50
N HIS A 372 16.59 6.61 -6.98
CA HIS A 372 17.92 7.05 -7.38
C HIS A 372 18.91 6.71 -6.26
N LEU A 373 19.93 5.92 -6.58
CA LEU A 373 21.05 5.62 -5.70
C LEU A 373 22.26 6.43 -6.16
N LYS A 374 22.63 7.45 -5.39
CA LYS A 374 23.76 8.35 -5.69
C LYS A 374 24.97 7.96 -4.84
N PRO A 375 26.21 8.13 -5.35
CA PRO A 375 27.39 8.10 -4.49
C PRO A 375 27.23 9.11 -3.33
N ALA A 376 27.54 8.67 -2.11
CA ALA A 376 27.41 9.46 -0.89
C ALA A 376 28.54 10.47 -0.69
#